data_AF-A0A941D4Q4-F1
#
_entry.id   AF-A0A941D4Q4-F1
#
_cell.length_a   1.000
_cell.length_b   1.000
_cell.length_c   1.000
_cell.angle_alpha   90.00
_cell.angle_beta   90.00
_cell.angle_gamma   90.00
#
_symmetry.space_group_name_H-M   'P 1'
#
loop_
_entity.id
_entity.type
_entity.pdbx_description
1 polymer ?
#
loop_
_entity_poly.entity_id
_entity_poly.type
_entity_poly.pdbx_seq_one_letter_code
_entity_poly.pdbx_strand_id
1 'polypeptide(L)'
;MIVYQRKTLAGTNVGQPGPLPPELVGLEDVSLADMSWADPALGFNGETFVPVEILEPPPGPPQQIRKLDFWRLLTAGERVAFNIVSRKVQGLTLADYQDATKAPLIAAEVFLNLFDATDIIDLANPDTAAGVGLLVSLGILTQARGACVLAGTPPT
;
A
#
# COMPACT_ATOMS: atom_id res chain seq x y z
N MET A 1 3.05 0.39 14.42
CA MET A 1 4.14 -0.62 14.57
C MET A 1 5.05 -0.13 15.69
N ILE A 2 5.41 -0.98 16.66
CA ILE A 2 6.38 -0.59 17.71
C ILE A 2 7.78 -0.69 17.10
N VAL A 3 8.52 0.40 17.15
CA VAL A 3 9.95 0.47 16.84
C VAL A 3 10.70 0.95 18.07
N TYR A 4 12.02 0.91 18.05
CA TYR A 4 12.86 1.36 19.16
C TYR A 4 13.72 2.53 18.72
N GLN A 5 13.75 3.58 19.55
CA GLN A 5 14.73 4.65 19.44
C GLN A 5 15.95 4.27 20.27
N ARG A 6 17.07 4.05 19.59
CA ARG A 6 18.39 3.91 20.22
C ARG A 6 18.84 5.26 20.76
N LYS A 7 19.29 5.30 22.01
CA LYS A 7 19.83 6.50 22.67
C LYS A 7 21.10 6.16 23.46
N THR A 8 21.96 7.15 23.67
CA THR A 8 23.02 7.04 24.68
C THR A 8 22.42 7.02 26.08
N LEU A 9 23.14 6.52 27.09
CA LEU A 9 22.75 6.63 28.51
C LEU A 9 22.48 8.08 28.95
N ALA A 10 23.14 9.06 28.32
CA ALA A 10 22.89 10.48 28.54
C ALA A 10 21.59 11.00 27.87
N GLY A 11 20.82 10.11 27.21
CA GLY A 11 19.53 10.40 26.60
C GLY A 11 19.59 10.99 25.19
N THR A 12 20.76 10.99 24.53
CA THR A 12 20.90 11.54 23.17
C THR A 12 20.50 10.48 22.13
N ASN A 13 19.67 10.84 21.16
CA ASN A 13 19.26 9.93 20.08
C ASN A 13 20.45 9.52 19.20
N VAL A 14 20.62 8.21 19.00
CA VAL A 14 21.63 7.62 18.10
C VAL A 14 20.91 7.06 16.89
N GLY A 15 20.75 7.88 15.86
CA GLY A 15 20.06 7.50 14.62
C GLY A 15 18.53 7.58 14.70
N GLN A 16 17.88 7.03 13.69
CA GLN A 16 16.41 7.03 13.55
C GLN A 16 15.79 5.83 14.28
N PRO A 17 14.52 5.93 14.74
CA PRO A 17 13.78 4.78 15.25
C PRO A 17 13.73 3.65 14.23
N GLY A 18 13.94 2.42 14.68
CA GLY A 18 13.99 1.24 13.81
C GLY A 18 13.61 -0.04 14.54
N PRO A 19 13.55 -1.18 13.83
CA PRO A 19 13.33 -2.46 14.47
C PRO A 19 14.44 -2.73 15.49
N LEU A 20 14.09 -3.45 16.56
CA LEU A 20 15.08 -3.88 17.53
C LEU A 20 16.08 -4.83 16.83
N PRO A 21 17.40 -4.68 17.06
CA PRO A 21 18.39 -5.61 16.53
C PRO A 21 18.02 -7.05 16.89
N PRO A 22 18.18 -8.02 15.96
CA PRO A 22 17.79 -9.41 16.19
C PRO A 22 18.35 -10.02 17.47
N GLU A 23 19.55 -9.61 17.86
CA GLU A 23 20.28 -10.08 19.04
C GLU A 23 19.64 -9.61 20.36
N LEU A 24 18.81 -8.57 20.31
CA LEU A 24 18.14 -7.97 21.46
C LEU A 24 16.66 -8.36 21.55
N VAL A 25 16.14 -9.06 20.53
CA VAL A 25 14.75 -9.53 20.50
C VAL A 25 14.52 -10.55 21.63
N GLY A 26 13.52 -10.29 22.46
CA GLY A 26 13.15 -11.16 23.60
C GLY A 26 13.74 -10.73 24.95
N LEU A 27 14.56 -9.68 24.98
CA LEU A 27 14.99 -9.05 26.23
C LEU A 27 13.86 -8.25 26.87
N GLU A 28 13.89 -8.14 28.19
CA GLU A 28 12.94 -7.32 28.95
C GLU A 28 13.23 -5.82 28.77
N ASP A 29 12.20 -4.98 28.84
CA ASP A 29 12.31 -3.53 28.68
C ASP A 29 13.33 -2.90 29.66
N VAL A 30 13.46 -3.46 30.86
CA VAL A 30 14.46 -3.02 31.86
C VAL A 30 15.90 -3.28 31.40
N SER A 31 16.14 -4.37 30.67
CA SER A 31 17.44 -4.69 30.09
C SER A 31 17.75 -3.84 28.87
N LEU A 32 16.71 -3.48 28.10
CA LEU A 32 16.81 -2.57 26.95
C LEU A 32 17.04 -1.12 27.39
N ALA A 33 16.54 -0.73 28.57
CA ALA A 33 16.70 0.61 29.12
C ALA A 33 18.10 0.91 29.67
N ASP A 34 18.94 -0.11 29.87
CA ASP A 34 20.35 0.03 30.27
C ASP A 34 21.17 -1.11 29.68
N MET A 35 21.87 -0.84 28.56
CA MET A 35 22.75 -1.80 27.90
C MET A 35 24.20 -1.74 28.40
N SER A 36 24.46 -1.18 29.59
CA SER A 36 25.82 -1.17 30.17
C SER A 36 26.37 -2.57 30.44
N TRP A 37 25.50 -3.57 30.55
CA TRP A 37 25.85 -4.99 30.69
C TRP A 37 26.17 -5.68 29.36
N ALA A 38 25.80 -5.10 28.21
CA ALA A 38 25.97 -5.73 26.92
C ALA A 38 27.45 -5.82 26.53
N ASP A 39 27.83 -6.90 25.84
CA ASP A 39 29.20 -7.09 25.36
C ASP A 39 29.62 -5.90 24.46
N PRO A 40 30.72 -5.19 24.78
CA PRO A 40 31.24 -4.10 23.94
C PRO A 40 31.43 -4.48 22.46
N ALA A 41 31.71 -5.76 22.16
CA ALA A 41 31.86 -6.26 20.80
C ALA A 41 30.57 -6.15 19.96
N LEU A 42 29.40 -6.13 20.62
CA LEU A 42 28.10 -5.94 19.95
C LEU A 42 27.83 -4.46 19.60
N GLY A 43 28.60 -3.52 20.16
CA GLY A 43 28.49 -2.10 19.85
C GLY A 43 27.25 -1.41 20.42
N PHE A 44 26.59 -2.02 21.42
CA PHE A 44 25.44 -1.46 22.13
C PHE A 44 25.75 -1.06 23.58
N ASN A 45 26.99 -1.27 24.03
CA ASN A 45 27.38 -0.99 25.41
C ASN A 45 27.25 0.51 25.72
N GLY A 46 26.54 0.84 26.80
CA GLY A 46 26.30 2.23 27.21
C GLY A 46 25.15 2.93 26.49
N GLU A 47 24.27 2.15 25.86
CA GLU A 47 23.09 2.64 25.15
C GLU A 47 21.79 2.16 25.77
N THR A 48 20.69 2.68 25.26
CA THR A 48 19.34 2.37 25.70
C THR A 48 18.43 2.29 24.47
N PHE A 49 17.48 1.36 24.48
CA PHE A 49 16.47 1.20 23.45
C PHE A 49 15.11 1.51 24.07
N VAL A 50 14.53 2.64 23.68
CA VAL A 50 13.22 3.07 24.19
C VAL A 50 12.15 2.75 23.15
N PRO A 51 11.06 2.05 23.50
CA PRO A 51 9.97 1.81 22.57
C PRO A 51 9.35 3.13 22.14
N VAL A 52 9.24 3.31 20.83
CA VAL A 52 8.57 4.44 20.20
C VAL A 52 7.46 3.87 19.34
N GLU A 53 6.25 4.29 19.64
CA GLU A 53 5.12 4.06 18.76
C GLU A 53 5.27 5.00 17.56
N ILE A 54 5.66 4.44 16.40
CA ILE A 54 5.45 5.15 15.15
C ILE A 54 3.97 5.08 14.86
N LEU A 55 3.28 6.21 15.06
CA LEU A 55 2.05 6.51 14.36
C LEU A 55 2.34 6.30 12.87
N GLU A 56 1.53 5.48 12.19
CA GLU A 56 1.66 5.28 10.75
C GLU A 56 1.91 6.63 10.07
N PRO A 57 2.86 6.70 9.10
CA PRO A 57 3.12 7.96 8.43
C PRO A 57 1.78 8.52 7.97
N PRO A 58 1.49 9.80 8.28
CA PRO A 58 0.22 10.39 7.89
C PRO A 58 0.00 10.10 6.40
N PRO A 59 -1.21 9.70 5.99
CA PRO A 59 -1.49 9.43 4.59
C PRO A 59 -0.89 10.56 3.77
N GLY A 60 -0.09 10.19 2.77
CA GLY A 60 0.52 11.17 1.88
C GLY A 60 -0.55 12.13 1.36
N PRO A 61 -0.18 13.36 0.96
CA PRO A 61 -1.17 14.33 0.49
C PRO A 61 -2.09 13.63 -0.53
N PRO A 62 -3.43 13.72 -0.37
CA PRO A 62 -4.35 13.00 -1.22
C PRO A 62 -4.04 13.34 -2.68
N GLN A 63 -3.61 12.36 -3.46
CA GLN A 63 -3.52 12.48 -4.91
C GLN A 63 -4.93 12.28 -5.48
N GLN A 64 -5.78 13.24 -5.16
CA GLN A 64 -7.10 13.37 -5.73
C GLN A 64 -6.95 13.89 -7.15
N ILE A 65 -7.28 13.04 -8.11
CA ILE A 65 -7.30 13.38 -9.52
C ILE A 65 -8.74 13.31 -10.02
N ARG A 66 -9.05 14.07 -11.06
CA ARG A 66 -10.34 13.91 -11.73
C ARG A 66 -10.35 12.58 -12.44
N LYS A 67 -11.54 11.99 -12.61
CA LYS A 67 -11.75 10.79 -13.41
C LYS A 67 -11.16 10.88 -14.81
N LEU A 68 -11.26 12.04 -15.45
CA LEU A 68 -10.63 12.29 -16.74
C LEU A 68 -9.09 12.17 -16.70
N ASP A 69 -8.46 12.63 -15.61
CA ASP A 69 -7.02 12.55 -15.45
C ASP A 69 -6.57 11.11 -15.15
N PHE A 70 -7.38 10.33 -14.43
CA PHE A 70 -7.15 8.88 -14.30
C PHE A 70 -7.17 8.20 -15.67
N TRP A 71 -8.14 8.52 -16.53
CA TRP A 71 -8.21 8.01 -17.89
C TRP A 71 -6.97 8.38 -18.73
N ARG A 72 -6.30 9.50 -18.43
CA ARG A 72 -5.05 9.92 -19.09
C ARG A 72 -3.84 9.12 -18.62
N LEU A 73 -3.90 8.49 -17.45
CA LEU A 73 -2.85 7.58 -16.97
C LEU A 73 -2.84 6.24 -17.72
N LEU A 74 -3.91 5.93 -18.47
CA LEU A 74 -4.03 4.72 -19.27
C LEU A 74 -3.55 4.95 -20.71
N THR A 75 -2.81 3.98 -21.25
CA THR A 75 -2.48 3.91 -22.68
C THR A 75 -3.75 3.73 -23.53
N ALA A 76 -3.65 3.94 -24.84
CA ALA A 76 -4.77 3.67 -25.74
C ALA A 76 -5.22 2.19 -25.69
N GLY A 77 -4.27 1.26 -25.63
CA GLY A 77 -4.57 -0.18 -25.54
C GLY A 77 -5.27 -0.55 -24.24
N GLU A 78 -4.79 -0.03 -23.12
CA GLU A 78 -5.40 -0.25 -21.79
C GLU A 78 -6.84 0.31 -21.75
N ARG A 79 -7.09 1.47 -22.36
CA ARG A 79 -8.45 2.03 -22.48
C ARG A 79 -9.39 1.18 -23.32
N VAL A 80 -8.89 0.63 -24.43
CA VAL A 80 -9.68 -0.30 -25.27
C VAL A 80 -9.99 -1.58 -24.49
N ALA A 81 -9.01 -2.16 -23.80
CA ALA A 81 -9.19 -3.35 -22.97
C ALA A 81 -10.21 -3.10 -21.84
N PHE A 82 -10.13 -1.94 -21.18
CA PHE A 82 -11.11 -1.53 -20.18
C PHE A 82 -12.52 -1.48 -20.77
N ASN A 83 -12.71 -0.81 -21.90
CA ASN A 83 -14.01 -0.73 -22.57
C ASN A 83 -14.55 -2.11 -22.97
N ILE A 84 -13.68 -3.03 -23.42
CA ILE A 84 -14.08 -4.41 -23.71
C ILE A 84 -14.60 -5.10 -22.45
N VAL A 85 -13.94 -4.94 -21.32
CA VAL A 85 -14.41 -5.47 -20.03
C VAL A 85 -15.72 -4.83 -19.60
N SER A 86 -15.86 -3.50 -19.70
CA SER A 86 -17.12 -2.82 -19.41
C SER A 86 -18.27 -3.33 -20.27
N ARG A 87 -18.04 -3.64 -21.55
CA ARG A 87 -19.03 -4.28 -22.42
C ARG A 87 -19.38 -5.70 -21.98
N LYS A 88 -18.39 -6.49 -21.54
CA LYS A 88 -18.63 -7.84 -21.00
C LYS A 88 -19.47 -7.79 -19.73
N VAL A 89 -19.19 -6.83 -18.86
CA VAL A 89 -19.96 -6.57 -17.63
C VAL A 89 -21.40 -6.23 -17.95
N GLN A 90 -21.65 -5.31 -18.89
CA GLN A 90 -23.01 -4.94 -19.33
C GLN A 90 -23.80 -6.12 -19.92
N GLY A 91 -23.12 -7.17 -20.38
CA GLY A 91 -23.73 -8.39 -20.90
C GLY A 91 -23.95 -9.48 -19.86
N LEU A 92 -23.62 -9.24 -18.58
CA LEU A 92 -23.86 -10.22 -17.51
C LEU A 92 -25.36 -10.41 -17.29
N THR A 93 -25.73 -11.67 -17.07
CA THR A 93 -27.10 -12.07 -16.75
C THR A 93 -27.17 -12.56 -15.31
N LEU A 94 -28.38 -12.72 -14.77
CA LEU A 94 -28.56 -13.28 -13.42
C LEU A 94 -27.95 -14.68 -13.25
N ALA A 95 -27.88 -15.48 -14.31
CA ALA A 95 -27.26 -16.80 -14.26
C ALA A 95 -25.72 -16.70 -14.09
N ASP A 96 -25.08 -15.68 -14.66
CA ASP A 96 -23.63 -15.48 -14.53
C ASP A 96 -23.22 -15.22 -13.08
N TYR A 97 -24.10 -14.65 -12.25
CA TYR A 97 -23.84 -14.40 -10.82
C TYR A 97 -23.69 -15.67 -9.98
N GLN A 98 -24.14 -16.81 -10.52
CA GLN A 98 -23.98 -18.11 -9.87
C GLN A 98 -22.73 -18.86 -10.37
N ASP A 99 -22.06 -18.35 -11.40
CA ASP A 99 -20.87 -18.94 -12.00
C ASP A 99 -19.60 -18.38 -11.35
N ALA A 100 -18.90 -19.22 -10.58
CA ALA A 100 -17.63 -18.86 -9.93
C ALA A 100 -16.54 -18.41 -10.92
N THR A 101 -16.58 -18.85 -12.18
CA THR A 101 -15.62 -18.42 -13.20
C THR A 101 -15.83 -16.97 -13.64
N LYS A 102 -17.02 -16.41 -13.39
CA LYS A 102 -17.38 -15.02 -13.68
C LYS A 102 -17.10 -14.08 -12.51
N ALA A 103 -16.65 -14.59 -11.36
CA ALA A 103 -16.36 -13.78 -10.17
C ALA A 103 -15.48 -12.54 -10.47
N PRO A 104 -14.44 -12.60 -11.32
CA PRO A 104 -13.67 -11.40 -11.67
C PRO A 104 -14.46 -10.35 -12.46
N LEU A 105 -15.38 -10.77 -13.34
CA LEU A 105 -16.24 -9.84 -14.08
C LEU A 105 -17.33 -9.24 -13.19
N ILE A 106 -17.87 -10.01 -12.26
CA ILE A 106 -18.83 -9.51 -11.25
C ILE A 106 -18.14 -8.49 -10.34
N ALA A 107 -16.91 -8.77 -9.88
CA ALA A 107 -16.11 -7.79 -9.14
C ALA A 107 -15.85 -6.53 -9.98
N ALA A 108 -15.65 -6.67 -11.29
CA ALA A 108 -15.48 -5.54 -12.20
C ALA A 108 -16.73 -4.69 -12.30
N GLU A 109 -17.92 -5.30 -12.29
CA GLU A 109 -19.19 -4.58 -12.25
C GLU A 109 -19.32 -3.71 -11.00
N VAL A 110 -19.03 -4.27 -9.82
CA VAL A 110 -19.05 -3.53 -8.56
C VAL A 110 -18.06 -2.37 -8.60
N PHE A 111 -16.84 -2.61 -9.05
CA PHE A 111 -15.83 -1.56 -9.21
C PHE A 111 -16.27 -0.46 -10.17
N LEU A 112 -16.81 -0.82 -11.35
CA LEU A 112 -17.28 0.14 -12.34
C LEU A 112 -18.43 1.00 -11.80
N ASN A 113 -19.37 0.42 -11.07
CA ASN A 113 -20.45 1.16 -10.43
C ASN A 113 -19.94 2.18 -9.40
N LEU A 114 -18.93 1.82 -8.60
CA LEU A 114 -18.28 2.74 -7.67
C LEU A 114 -17.49 3.83 -8.41
N PHE A 115 -16.74 3.44 -9.44
CA PHE A 115 -15.97 4.34 -10.28
C PHE A 115 -16.85 5.33 -11.06
N ASP A 116 -18.07 4.93 -11.42
CA ASP A 116 -19.08 5.77 -12.08
C ASP A 116 -19.84 6.69 -11.12
N ALA A 117 -19.92 6.34 -9.84
CA ALA A 117 -20.55 7.18 -8.81
C ALA A 117 -19.69 8.38 -8.38
N THR A 118 -18.42 8.47 -8.79
CA THR A 118 -17.49 9.54 -8.40
C THR A 118 -16.81 10.23 -9.58
N ASP A 119 -16.64 11.55 -9.46
CA ASP A 119 -15.85 12.38 -10.40
C ASP A 119 -14.39 12.57 -9.95
N ILE A 120 -14.11 12.32 -8.67
CA ILE A 120 -12.79 12.49 -8.05
C ILE A 120 -12.32 11.11 -7.57
N ILE A 121 -11.10 10.76 -7.95
CA ILE A 121 -10.46 9.52 -7.57
C ILE A 121 -9.29 9.86 -6.67
N ASP A 122 -9.30 9.32 -5.47
CA ASP A 122 -8.13 9.35 -4.60
C ASP A 122 -7.25 8.12 -4.90
N LEU A 123 -6.06 8.36 -5.46
CA LEU A 123 -5.12 7.29 -5.80
C LEU A 123 -4.54 6.59 -4.56
N ALA A 124 -4.55 7.24 -3.40
CA ALA A 124 -4.09 6.65 -2.14
C ALA A 124 -5.18 5.81 -1.44
N ASN A 125 -6.43 5.87 -1.92
CA ASN A 125 -7.54 5.15 -1.31
C ASN A 125 -7.39 3.62 -1.54
N PRO A 126 -7.55 2.78 -0.50
CA PRO A 126 -7.49 1.32 -0.62
C PRO A 126 -8.44 0.72 -1.67
N ASP A 127 -9.63 1.30 -1.85
CA ASP A 127 -10.60 0.83 -2.85
C ASP A 127 -10.12 1.12 -4.28
N THR A 128 -9.43 2.26 -4.47
CA THR A 128 -8.76 2.57 -5.75
C THR A 128 -7.63 1.59 -6.02
N ALA A 129 -6.82 1.27 -5.01
CA ALA A 129 -5.76 0.28 -5.13
C ALA A 129 -6.31 -1.12 -5.44
N ALA A 130 -7.40 -1.53 -4.79
CA ALA A 130 -8.11 -2.78 -5.07
C ALA A 130 -8.67 -2.81 -6.50
N GLY A 131 -9.29 -1.70 -6.94
CA GLY A 131 -9.78 -1.52 -8.31
C GLY A 131 -8.68 -1.67 -9.36
N VAL A 132 -7.53 -1.02 -9.16
CA VAL A 132 -6.36 -1.18 -10.06
C VAL A 132 -5.84 -2.62 -10.03
N GLY A 133 -5.79 -3.27 -8.87
CA GLY A 133 -5.43 -4.69 -8.75
C GLY A 133 -6.37 -5.60 -9.54
N LEU A 134 -7.66 -5.30 -9.54
CA LEU A 134 -8.65 -6.01 -10.36
C LEU A 134 -8.39 -5.82 -11.85
N LEU A 135 -8.06 -4.60 -12.30
CA LEU A 135 -7.66 -4.35 -13.71
C LEU A 135 -6.43 -5.17 -14.12
N VAL A 136 -5.49 -5.38 -13.19
CA VAL A 136 -4.33 -6.28 -13.42
C VAL A 136 -4.79 -7.73 -13.56
N SER A 137 -5.64 -8.21 -12.66
CA SER A 137 -6.14 -9.61 -12.71
C SER A 137 -6.95 -9.91 -13.97
N LEU A 138 -7.64 -8.91 -14.52
CA LEU A 138 -8.41 -9.00 -15.76
C LEU A 138 -7.54 -8.86 -17.02
N GLY A 139 -6.23 -8.66 -16.86
CA GLY A 139 -5.28 -8.50 -17.96
C GLY A 139 -5.40 -7.15 -18.69
N ILE A 140 -6.10 -6.17 -18.12
CA ILE A 140 -6.16 -4.81 -18.67
C ILE A 140 -4.82 -4.11 -18.41
N LEU A 141 -4.26 -4.28 -17.22
CA LEU A 141 -2.98 -3.74 -16.80
C LEU A 141 -1.98 -4.87 -16.53
N THR A 142 -0.69 -4.60 -16.70
CA THR A 142 0.36 -5.41 -16.07
C THR A 142 0.57 -4.95 -14.63
N GLN A 143 1.19 -5.76 -13.79
CA GLN A 143 1.51 -5.37 -12.41
C GLN A 143 2.34 -4.08 -12.34
N ALA A 144 3.34 -3.94 -13.22
CA ALA A 144 4.16 -2.73 -13.32
C ALA A 144 3.32 -1.50 -13.72
N ARG A 145 2.39 -1.66 -14.68
CA ARG A 145 1.50 -0.57 -15.10
C ARG A 145 0.52 -0.16 -14.00
N GLY A 146 -0.02 -1.12 -13.25
CA GLY A 146 -0.86 -0.84 -12.09
C GLY A 146 -0.15 0.03 -11.05
N ALA A 147 1.12 -0.27 -10.75
CA ALA A 147 1.94 0.53 -9.85
C ALA A 147 2.15 1.97 -10.37
N CYS A 148 2.41 2.14 -11.68
CA CYS A 148 2.52 3.48 -12.28
C CYS A 148 1.23 4.29 -12.17
N VAL A 149 0.07 3.66 -12.39
CA VAL A 149 -1.23 4.33 -12.29
C VAL A 149 -1.50 4.80 -10.86
N LEU A 150 -1.25 3.96 -9.86
CA LEU A 150 -1.41 4.34 -8.44
C LEU A 150 -0.41 5.41 -7.99
N ALA A 151 0.75 5.49 -8.65
CA ALA A 151 1.72 6.57 -8.46
C ALA A 151 1.38 7.85 -9.25
N GLY A 152 0.26 7.90 -9.97
CA GLY A 152 -0.12 9.04 -10.80
C GLY A 152 0.81 9.29 -11.99
N THR A 153 1.59 8.28 -12.40
CA THR A 153 2.61 8.41 -13.44
C THR A 153 2.01 8.11 -14.82
N PRO A 154 2.10 9.04 -15.79
CA PRO A 154 1.58 8.82 -17.13
C PRO A 154 2.31 7.68 -17.84
N PRO A 155 1.68 7.05 -18.85
CA PRO A 155 2.33 6.01 -19.64
C PRO A 155 3.48 6.62 -20.46
N THR A 156 4.62 5.94 -20.50
CA THR A 156 5.78 6.24 -21.35
C THR A 156 5.56 5.77 -22.79
#